data_AF-C3ZE83-F1
#
_entry.id   AF-C3ZE83-F1
#
_cell.length_a   1.000
_cell.length_b   1.000
_cell.length_c   1.000
_cell.angle_alpha   90.00
_cell.angle_beta   90.00
_cell.angle_gamma   90.00
#
_symmetry.space_group_name_H-M   'P 1'
#
loop_
_entity.id
_entity.type
_entity.pdbx_description
1 polymer ?
#
loop_
_entity_poly.entity_id
_entity_poly.type
_entity_poly.pdbx_seq_one_letter_code
_entity_poly.pdbx_strand_id
1 'polypeptide(L)'
;LTYLLCICHRYFYITMLREPVARYLSEWRHVQRGATWKTSRHMCDGKMPSEKELPSCFDDNWVGVELDEFTDCPWNLANNRQTRMLADLSLVGCYNTSNVGQEQRNRILLGSAKTNLRRMAFFGLTEFQKKSQYMFERTFKLKFIESFEQVNGTTAGKTPITETQKRKVEELNALDIELYDYAKDLFLQRLERLKQ
;
A
#
# COMPACT_ATOMS: atom_id res chain seq x y z
N LEU A 1 -7.78 12.90 46.57
CA LEU A 1 -8.24 12.07 45.43
C LEU A 1 -7.98 12.86 44.15
N THR A 2 -6.82 12.67 43.54
CA THR A 2 -6.43 13.32 42.30
C THR A 2 -7.04 12.53 41.15
N TYR A 3 -8.09 13.06 40.53
CA TYR A 3 -8.65 12.47 39.31
C TYR A 3 -7.63 12.63 38.18
N LEU A 4 -6.95 11.55 37.81
CA LEU A 4 -6.23 11.49 36.54
C LEU A 4 -7.29 11.53 35.43
N LEU A 5 -7.53 12.70 34.86
CA LEU A 5 -8.24 12.84 33.60
C LEU A 5 -7.37 12.20 32.51
N CYS A 6 -7.66 10.95 32.18
CA CYS A 6 -7.08 10.29 31.02
C CYS A 6 -7.57 11.01 29.76
N ILE A 7 -6.71 11.83 29.15
CA ILE A 7 -7.01 12.49 27.88
C ILE A 7 -7.01 11.40 26.79
N CYS A 8 -8.21 10.93 26.42
CA CYS A 8 -8.38 10.02 25.30
C CYS A 8 -8.13 10.76 23.98
N HIS A 9 -6.96 10.54 23.40
CA HIS A 9 -6.63 11.05 22.08
C HIS A 9 -7.32 10.19 21.01
N ARG A 10 -8.02 10.85 20.08
CA ARG A 10 -8.65 10.19 18.93
C ARG A 10 -7.74 10.33 17.72
N TYR A 11 -7.26 9.20 17.20
CA TYR A 11 -6.46 9.16 15.98
C TYR A 11 -7.32 8.77 14.79
N PHE A 12 -7.30 9.60 13.74
CA PHE A 12 -8.00 9.35 12.49
C PHE A 12 -6.99 8.96 11.41
N TYR A 13 -6.89 7.67 11.14
CA TYR A 13 -6.01 7.16 10.09
C TYR A 13 -6.59 7.43 8.71
N ILE A 14 -5.74 7.88 7.79
CA ILE A 14 -6.06 8.10 6.39
C ILE A 14 -4.97 7.50 5.50
N THR A 15 -5.32 7.14 4.26
CA THR A 15 -4.34 6.65 3.28
C THR A 15 -4.77 6.94 1.84
N MET A 16 -3.88 6.67 0.88
CA MET A 16 -4.15 6.68 -0.56
C MET A 16 -3.76 5.34 -1.16
N LEU A 17 -4.61 4.79 -2.02
CA LEU A 17 -4.30 3.61 -2.82
C LEU A 17 -4.19 3.96 -4.31
N ARG A 18 -3.58 3.05 -5.06
CA ARG A 18 -3.37 3.16 -6.49
C ARG A 18 -3.51 1.78 -7.13
N GLU A 19 -3.94 1.77 -8.39
CA GLU A 19 -3.98 0.55 -9.20
C GLU A 19 -2.63 -0.18 -9.12
N PRO A 20 -2.60 -1.47 -8.74
CA PRO A 20 -1.37 -2.17 -8.35
C PRO A 20 -0.28 -2.23 -9.40
N VAL A 21 -0.62 -2.45 -10.68
CA VAL A 21 0.37 -2.51 -11.76
C VAL A 21 1.01 -1.14 -11.95
N ALA A 22 0.21 -0.08 -12.08
CA ALA A 22 0.68 1.29 -12.20
C ALA A 22 1.50 1.75 -10.98
N ARG A 23 1.11 1.31 -9.77
CA ARG A 23 1.85 1.56 -8.53
C ARG A 23 3.20 0.85 -8.54
N TYR A 24 3.23 -0.43 -8.90
CA TYR A 24 4.45 -1.24 -8.96
C TYR A 24 5.45 -0.68 -9.97
N LEU A 25 5.02 -0.37 -11.19
CA LEU A 25 5.88 0.25 -12.21
C LEU A 25 6.38 1.64 -11.79
N SER A 26 5.54 2.39 -11.09
CA SER A 26 5.94 3.69 -10.54
C SER A 26 7.02 3.56 -9.47
N GLU A 27 6.97 2.49 -8.66
CA GLU A 27 7.98 2.20 -7.65
C GLU A 27 9.28 1.72 -8.30
N TRP A 28 9.21 0.77 -9.24
CA TRP A 28 10.37 0.31 -10.01
C TRP A 28 11.14 1.49 -10.62
N ARG A 29 10.47 2.40 -11.34
CA ARG A 29 11.12 3.58 -11.92
C ARG A 29 11.72 4.53 -10.88
N HIS A 30 11.19 4.55 -9.67
CA HIS A 30 11.77 5.35 -8.59
C HIS A 30 13.04 4.67 -8.03
N VAL A 31 12.99 3.35 -7.84
CA VAL A 31 14.13 2.54 -7.42
C VAL A 31 15.26 2.58 -8.45
N GLN A 32 14.93 2.47 -9.74
CA GLN A 32 15.87 2.61 -10.85
C GLN A 32 16.63 3.95 -10.83
N ARG A 33 16.03 5.01 -10.26
CA ARG A 33 16.66 6.33 -10.06
C ARG A 33 17.32 6.51 -8.69
N GLY A 34 17.40 5.47 -7.87
CA GLY A 34 18.14 5.45 -6.60
C GLY A 34 17.31 5.42 -5.33
N ALA A 35 15.97 5.29 -5.40
CA ALA A 35 15.18 5.07 -4.18
C ALA A 35 15.41 3.68 -3.59
N THR A 36 15.54 3.62 -2.27
CA THR A 36 15.75 2.35 -1.53
C THR A 36 14.81 2.21 -0.34
N TRP A 37 14.50 3.32 0.34
CA TRP A 37 13.83 3.36 1.65
C TRP A 37 14.51 2.47 2.71
N LYS A 38 15.83 2.22 2.57
CA LYS A 38 16.59 1.29 3.44
C LYS A 38 16.64 1.65 4.92
N THR A 39 16.31 2.90 5.27
CA THR A 39 16.21 3.37 6.66
C THR A 39 14.86 3.04 7.31
N SER A 40 13.94 2.38 6.59
CA SER A 40 12.66 1.93 7.12
C SER A 40 12.86 0.89 8.21
N ARG A 41 12.27 1.14 9.38
CA ARG A 41 12.48 0.28 10.57
C ARG A 41 11.77 -1.07 10.50
N HIS A 42 10.68 -1.17 9.72
CA HIS A 42 9.88 -2.39 9.62
C HIS A 42 9.46 -2.97 10.98
N MET A 43 9.15 -2.09 11.94
CA MET A 43 8.83 -2.48 13.31
C MET A 43 7.58 -3.36 13.36
N CYS A 44 7.69 -4.54 13.97
CA CYS A 44 6.58 -5.46 14.22
C CYS A 44 6.85 -6.22 15.52
N ASP A 45 5.84 -6.34 16.39
CA ASP A 45 5.96 -6.92 17.74
C ASP A 45 7.15 -6.36 18.55
N GLY A 46 7.37 -5.05 18.43
CA GLY A 46 8.41 -4.32 19.18
C GLY A 46 9.85 -4.56 18.70
N LYS A 47 10.06 -5.29 17.60
CA LYS A 47 11.40 -5.54 17.02
C LYS A 47 11.48 -5.18 15.54
N MET A 48 12.70 -4.89 15.09
CA MET A 48 13.03 -4.78 13.66
C MET A 48 13.36 -6.19 13.11
N PRO A 49 13.05 -6.49 11.83
CA PRO A 49 13.40 -7.76 11.22
C PRO A 49 14.92 -7.90 11.08
N SER A 50 15.41 -9.12 11.22
CA SER A 50 16.79 -9.47 10.89
C SER A 50 17.01 -9.56 9.37
N GLU A 51 18.26 -9.50 8.91
CA GLU A 51 18.61 -9.70 7.49
C GLU A 51 18.18 -11.08 6.96
N LYS A 52 18.00 -12.07 7.84
CA LYS A 52 17.47 -13.39 7.47
C LYS A 52 15.96 -13.37 7.24
N GLU A 53 15.23 -12.57 8.01
CA GLU A 53 13.77 -12.43 7.87
C GLU A 53 13.41 -11.48 6.73
N LEU A 54 14.27 -10.51 6.45
CA LEU A 54 14.08 -9.56 5.35
C LEU A 54 15.40 -9.27 4.61
N PRO A 55 15.83 -10.18 3.72
CA PRO A 55 17.02 -9.99 2.89
C PRO A 55 16.85 -8.80 1.94
N SER A 56 17.96 -8.13 1.63
CA SER A 56 17.97 -7.06 0.63
C SER A 56 18.03 -7.62 -0.80
N CYS A 57 17.39 -6.94 -1.75
CA CYS A 57 17.53 -7.22 -3.18
C CYS A 57 18.75 -6.53 -3.82
N PHE A 58 19.41 -5.64 -3.07
CA PHE A 58 20.52 -4.81 -3.54
C PHE A 58 21.48 -4.51 -2.38
N ASP A 59 22.72 -4.13 -2.68
CA ASP A 59 23.71 -3.80 -1.65
C ASP A 59 23.48 -2.38 -1.10
N ASP A 60 23.95 -1.34 -1.80
CA ASP A 60 23.80 0.06 -1.35
C ASP A 60 22.54 0.73 -1.92
N ASN A 61 22.32 0.54 -3.21
CA ASN A 61 21.17 1.02 -3.97
C ASN A 61 20.92 0.10 -5.17
N TRP A 62 19.80 0.31 -5.87
CA TRP A 62 19.40 -0.49 -7.03
C TRP A 62 19.24 0.39 -8.28
N VAL A 63 20.16 1.34 -8.46
CA VAL A 63 20.18 2.25 -9.60
C VAL A 63 20.36 1.47 -10.89
N GLY A 64 19.58 1.80 -11.91
CA GLY A 64 19.67 1.16 -13.22
C GLY A 64 19.02 -0.22 -13.32
N VAL A 65 18.39 -0.73 -12.26
CA VAL A 65 17.70 -2.04 -12.28
C VAL A 65 16.67 -2.11 -13.40
N GLU A 66 16.73 -3.18 -14.19
CA GLU A 66 15.76 -3.48 -15.23
C GLU A 66 14.49 -4.12 -14.63
N LEU A 67 13.36 -4.04 -15.34
CA LEU A 67 12.09 -4.53 -14.78
C LEU A 67 12.15 -6.03 -14.46
N ASP A 68 12.78 -6.84 -15.32
CA ASP A 68 12.84 -8.29 -15.13
C ASP A 68 13.64 -8.64 -13.86
N GLU A 69 14.82 -8.03 -13.68
CA GLU A 69 15.62 -8.17 -12.44
C GLU A 69 14.84 -7.69 -11.20
N PHE A 70 14.11 -6.58 -11.32
CA PHE A 70 13.26 -6.07 -10.24
C PHE A 70 12.15 -7.06 -9.86
N THR A 71 11.55 -7.75 -10.84
CA THR A 71 10.51 -8.77 -10.59
C THR A 71 11.07 -10.11 -10.14
N ASP A 72 12.34 -10.41 -10.42
CA ASP A 72 12.96 -11.69 -10.08
C ASP A 72 13.43 -11.78 -8.63
N CYS A 73 13.62 -10.65 -7.94
CA CYS A 73 13.95 -10.69 -6.51
C CYS A 73 12.73 -11.13 -5.68
N PRO A 74 12.78 -12.29 -4.99
CA PRO A 74 11.64 -12.78 -4.19
C PRO A 74 11.38 -11.93 -2.94
N TRP A 75 12.39 -11.21 -2.46
CA TRP A 75 12.34 -10.36 -1.26
C TRP A 75 11.93 -8.92 -1.57
N ASN A 76 11.56 -8.62 -2.83
CA ASN A 76 11.22 -7.26 -3.22
C ASN A 76 9.98 -6.76 -2.47
N LEU A 77 10.18 -5.75 -1.63
CA LEU A 77 9.13 -5.10 -0.85
C LEU A 77 8.10 -4.36 -1.72
N ALA A 78 8.33 -4.20 -3.03
CA ALA A 78 7.31 -3.75 -3.95
C ALA A 78 6.16 -4.75 -4.08
N ASN A 79 6.41 -6.05 -3.92
CA ASN A 79 5.41 -7.11 -4.03
C ASN A 79 4.35 -6.97 -2.93
N ASN A 80 3.07 -6.90 -3.32
CA ASN A 80 1.91 -6.76 -2.43
C ASN A 80 2.09 -5.67 -1.36
N ARG A 81 2.72 -4.54 -1.73
CA ARG A 81 3.08 -3.47 -0.79
C ARG A 81 1.86 -2.90 -0.07
N GLN A 82 0.76 -2.64 -0.79
CA GLN A 82 -0.43 -2.01 -0.18
C GLN A 82 -1.04 -2.93 0.87
N THR A 83 -1.17 -4.21 0.55
CA THR A 83 -1.67 -5.24 1.47
C THR A 83 -0.76 -5.37 2.68
N ARG A 84 0.55 -5.52 2.48
CA ARG A 84 1.51 -5.67 3.57
C ARG A 84 1.52 -4.44 4.50
N MET A 85 1.44 -3.23 3.95
CA MET A 85 1.51 -2.00 4.75
C MET A 85 0.20 -1.64 5.45
N LEU A 86 -0.93 -2.21 5.02
CA LEU A 86 -2.24 -2.00 5.65
C LEU A 86 -2.63 -3.13 6.61
N ALA A 87 -2.05 -4.31 6.45
CA ALA A 87 -2.30 -5.45 7.34
C ALA A 87 -1.61 -5.29 8.69
N ASP A 88 -2.19 -5.89 9.71
CA ASP A 88 -1.50 -6.24 10.94
C ASP A 88 -0.60 -7.46 10.69
N LEU A 89 0.72 -7.23 10.68
CA LEU A 89 1.71 -8.27 10.40
C LEU A 89 1.93 -9.22 11.60
N SER A 90 1.53 -8.83 12.82
CA SER A 90 1.66 -9.71 14.01
C SER A 90 0.84 -11.00 13.85
N LEU A 91 -0.30 -10.91 13.14
CA LEU A 91 -1.20 -12.02 12.85
C LEU A 91 -0.55 -13.16 12.07
N VAL A 92 0.59 -12.91 11.42
CA VAL A 92 1.33 -13.89 10.63
C VAL A 92 2.76 -14.08 11.12
N GLY A 93 3.08 -13.66 12.35
CA GLY A 93 4.43 -13.76 12.89
C GLY A 93 5.42 -12.76 12.27
N CYS A 94 4.94 -11.56 11.95
CA CYS A 94 5.74 -10.47 11.36
C CYS A 94 6.41 -10.89 10.05
N TYR A 95 7.72 -10.67 9.91
CA TYR A 95 8.49 -10.99 8.71
C TYR A 95 8.99 -12.43 8.67
N ASN A 96 8.77 -13.23 9.72
CA ASN A 96 9.10 -14.65 9.69
C ASN A 96 8.07 -15.42 8.87
N THR A 97 8.49 -15.96 7.73
CA THR A 97 7.66 -16.72 6.79
C THR A 97 7.59 -18.22 7.09
N SER A 98 8.38 -18.73 8.03
CA SER A 98 8.47 -20.17 8.32
C SER A 98 7.30 -20.71 9.15
N ASN A 99 6.57 -19.83 9.85
CA ASN A 99 5.57 -20.25 10.84
C ASN A 99 4.20 -20.60 10.24
N VAL A 100 3.88 -20.05 9.06
CA VAL A 100 2.55 -20.16 8.45
C VAL A 100 2.72 -20.39 6.95
N GLY A 101 2.02 -21.40 6.41
CA GLY A 101 2.05 -21.67 4.97
C GLY A 101 1.63 -20.44 4.15
N GLN A 102 2.27 -20.25 2.98
CA GLN A 102 2.13 -19.02 2.18
C GLN A 102 0.67 -18.67 1.84
N GLU A 103 -0.15 -19.67 1.50
CA GLU A 103 -1.57 -19.44 1.17
C GLU A 103 -2.35 -18.92 2.38
N GLN A 104 -2.18 -19.55 3.54
CA GLN A 104 -2.84 -19.12 4.78
C GLN A 104 -2.36 -17.73 5.20
N ARG A 105 -1.05 -17.47 5.09
CA ARG A 105 -0.45 -16.16 5.35
C ARG A 105 -1.08 -15.08 4.46
N ASN A 106 -1.20 -15.35 3.16
CA ASN A 106 -1.82 -14.43 2.19
C ASN A 106 -3.27 -14.11 2.54
N ARG A 107 -4.08 -15.12 2.88
CA ARG A 107 -5.48 -14.94 3.30
C ARG A 107 -5.61 -14.06 4.55
N ILE A 108 -4.77 -14.28 5.56
CA ILE A 108 -4.77 -13.48 6.80
C ILE A 108 -4.40 -12.03 6.51
N LEU A 109 -3.31 -11.81 5.76
CA LEU A 109 -2.84 -10.46 5.42
C LEU A 109 -3.91 -9.68 4.65
N LEU A 110 -4.52 -10.29 3.63
CA LEU A 110 -5.55 -9.62 2.84
C LEU A 110 -6.81 -9.30 3.66
N GLY A 111 -7.28 -10.24 4.48
CA GLY A 111 -8.42 -10.01 5.38
C GLY A 111 -8.15 -8.89 6.39
N SER A 112 -6.93 -8.84 6.94
CA SER A 112 -6.48 -7.79 7.84
C SER A 112 -6.42 -6.43 7.15
N ALA A 113 -5.81 -6.34 5.96
CA ALA A 113 -5.72 -5.12 5.17
C ALA A 113 -7.10 -4.55 4.80
N LYS A 114 -8.03 -5.40 4.32
CA LYS A 114 -9.42 -5.00 4.02
C LYS A 114 -10.13 -4.46 5.27
N THR A 115 -9.95 -5.13 6.41
CA THR A 115 -10.55 -4.72 7.70
C THR A 115 -10.02 -3.37 8.16
N ASN A 116 -8.70 -3.18 8.13
CA ASN A 116 -8.04 -1.95 8.56
C ASN A 116 -8.42 -0.79 7.65
N LEU A 117 -8.36 -0.97 6.33
CA LEU A 117 -8.77 0.03 5.35
C LEU A 117 -10.23 0.46 5.55
N ARG A 118 -11.14 -0.49 5.77
CA ARG A 118 -12.55 -0.20 6.06
C ARG A 118 -12.74 0.62 7.35
N ARG A 119 -11.89 0.42 8.35
CA ARG A 119 -11.95 1.14 9.63
C ARG A 119 -11.30 2.52 9.60
N MET A 120 -10.45 2.81 8.61
CA MET A 120 -9.86 4.14 8.44
C MET A 120 -10.95 5.20 8.25
N ALA A 121 -10.66 6.39 8.80
CA ALA A 121 -11.56 7.53 8.72
C ALA A 121 -11.81 7.93 7.26
N PHE A 122 -10.76 7.86 6.44
CA PHE A 122 -10.82 8.15 5.01
C PHE A 122 -9.75 7.35 4.26
N PHE A 123 -10.02 7.01 3.01
CA PHE A 123 -8.96 6.66 2.06
C PHE A 123 -9.36 7.17 0.67
N GLY A 124 -8.37 7.57 -0.11
CA GLY A 124 -8.57 8.01 -1.49
C GLY A 124 -7.95 7.04 -2.50
N LEU A 125 -8.31 7.24 -3.76
CA LEU A 125 -7.79 6.49 -4.89
C LEU A 125 -7.14 7.45 -5.88
N THR A 126 -5.93 7.11 -6.32
CA THR A 126 -5.11 7.97 -7.18
C THR A 126 -5.80 8.28 -8.52
N GLU A 127 -6.61 7.35 -8.99
CA GLU A 127 -7.41 7.37 -10.21
C GLU A 127 -8.66 8.26 -10.09
N PHE A 128 -8.99 8.72 -8.87
CA PHE A 128 -10.19 9.48 -8.56
C PHE A 128 -9.88 10.68 -7.67
N GLN A 129 -8.93 11.54 -8.04
CA GLN A 129 -8.46 12.70 -7.25
C GLN A 129 -9.60 13.63 -6.85
N LYS A 130 -10.41 14.10 -7.80
CA LYS A 130 -11.55 15.01 -7.52
C LYS A 130 -12.60 14.37 -6.61
N LYS A 131 -12.88 13.07 -6.78
CA LYS A 131 -13.81 12.34 -5.90
C LYS A 131 -13.23 12.15 -4.50
N SER A 132 -11.91 11.92 -4.42
CA SER A 132 -11.17 11.79 -3.17
C SER A 132 -11.17 13.11 -2.40
N GLN A 133 -10.95 14.24 -3.08
CA GLN A 133 -11.09 15.59 -2.51
C GLN A 133 -12.49 15.77 -1.91
N TYR A 134 -13.54 15.58 -2.71
CA TYR A 134 -14.93 15.73 -2.25
C TYR A 134 -15.23 14.89 -1.00
N MET A 135 -14.84 13.61 -1.03
CA MET A 135 -15.08 12.69 0.09
C MET A 135 -14.28 13.09 1.33
N PHE A 136 -13.03 13.54 1.19
CA PHE A 136 -12.21 14.03 2.29
C PHE A 136 -12.85 15.27 2.96
N GLU A 137 -13.21 16.26 2.15
CA GLU A 137 -13.86 17.50 2.59
C GLU A 137 -15.14 17.21 3.37
N ARG A 138 -15.97 16.29 2.87
CA ARG A 138 -17.20 15.85 3.55
C ARG A 138 -16.95 15.08 4.84
N THR A 139 -15.96 14.19 4.85
CA THR A 139 -15.62 13.35 6.01
C THR A 139 -15.16 14.21 7.19
N PHE A 140 -14.32 15.21 6.93
CA PHE A 140 -13.72 16.03 7.99
C PHE A 140 -14.35 17.42 8.15
N LYS A 141 -15.35 17.77 7.32
CA LYS A 141 -15.97 19.11 7.27
C LYS A 141 -14.94 20.21 7.01
N LEU A 142 -14.01 19.93 6.11
CA LEU A 142 -12.95 20.85 5.66
C LEU A 142 -13.15 21.20 4.19
N LYS A 143 -12.40 22.18 3.69
CA LYS A 143 -12.32 22.53 2.27
C LYS A 143 -10.88 22.79 1.88
N PHE A 144 -10.45 22.26 0.74
CA PHE A 144 -9.18 22.66 0.15
C PHE A 144 -9.32 24.03 -0.52
N ILE A 145 -8.24 24.81 -0.51
CA ILE A 145 -8.20 26.11 -1.19
C ILE A 145 -8.22 25.91 -2.71
N GLU A 146 -7.40 24.97 -3.19
CA GLU A 146 -7.30 24.62 -4.59
C GLU A 146 -7.99 23.28 -4.86
N SER A 147 -8.63 23.17 -6.02
CA SER A 147 -9.25 21.92 -6.45
C SER A 147 -8.20 20.94 -6.94
N PHE A 148 -8.38 19.67 -6.63
CA PHE A 148 -7.49 18.61 -7.10
C PHE A 148 -7.64 18.44 -8.61
N GLU A 149 -6.51 18.26 -9.28
CA GLU A 149 -6.47 17.95 -10.70
C GLU A 149 -6.27 16.45 -10.92
N GLN A 150 -6.97 15.90 -11.91
CA GLN A 150 -6.81 14.50 -12.27
C GLN A 150 -5.65 14.34 -13.24
N VAL A 151 -4.54 13.80 -12.76
CA VAL A 151 -3.40 13.43 -13.61
C VAL A 151 -3.49 11.94 -13.96
N ASN A 152 -4.07 11.64 -15.11
CA ASN A 152 -4.27 10.26 -15.58
C ASN A 152 -2.94 9.62 -16.05
N GLY A 153 -2.28 8.95 -15.11
CA GLY A 153 -1.09 8.14 -15.34
C GLY A 153 0.19 8.97 -15.34
N THR A 154 0.95 8.87 -14.26
CA THR A 154 2.33 9.37 -14.20
C THR A 154 3.15 8.68 -15.29
N THR A 155 4.14 9.36 -15.86
CA THR A 155 5.06 8.82 -16.87
C THR A 155 5.61 7.45 -16.47
N ALA A 156 5.84 7.22 -15.18
CA ALA A 156 6.32 5.97 -14.63
C ALA A 156 5.30 4.81 -14.70
N GLY A 157 4.01 5.09 -14.48
CA GLY A 157 2.94 4.08 -14.56
C GLY A 157 2.50 3.75 -16.00
N LYS A 158 2.90 4.56 -16.99
CA LYS A 158 2.70 4.29 -18.43
C LYS A 158 3.95 3.73 -19.10
N THR A 159 4.89 3.20 -18.32
CA THR A 159 6.09 2.58 -18.90
C THR A 159 5.64 1.46 -19.85
N PRO A 160 6.08 1.47 -21.12
CA PRO A 160 5.81 0.36 -22.03
C PRO A 160 6.44 -0.92 -21.45
N ILE A 161 5.61 -1.94 -21.28
CA ILE A 161 6.02 -3.27 -20.82
C ILE A 161 5.39 -4.32 -21.75
N THR A 162 6.03 -5.47 -21.83
CA THR A 162 5.47 -6.61 -22.57
C THR A 162 4.29 -7.21 -21.81
N GLU A 163 3.42 -7.95 -22.50
CA GLU A 163 2.30 -8.66 -21.87
C GLU A 163 2.80 -9.71 -20.85
N THR A 164 3.94 -10.36 -21.12
CA THR A 164 4.58 -11.29 -20.19
C THR A 164 5.01 -10.60 -18.89
N GLN A 165 5.66 -9.43 -19.00
CA GLN A 165 6.05 -8.62 -17.84
C GLN A 165 4.81 -8.16 -17.06
N LYS A 166 3.76 -7.74 -17.76
CA LYS A 166 2.50 -7.32 -17.14
C LYS A 166 1.90 -8.45 -16.29
N ARG A 167 1.77 -9.65 -16.85
CA ARG A 167 1.27 -10.83 -16.13
C ARG A 167 2.13 -11.16 -14.92
N LYS A 168 3.45 -11.10 -15.06
CA LYS A 168 4.37 -11.32 -13.94
C LYS A 168 4.15 -10.31 -12.81
N VAL A 169 3.98 -9.02 -13.15
CA VAL A 169 3.67 -7.97 -12.17
C VAL A 169 2.32 -8.20 -11.50
N GLU A 170 1.29 -8.61 -12.27
CA GLU A 170 -0.03 -8.95 -11.74
C GLU A 170 0.04 -10.13 -10.75
N GLU A 171 0.75 -11.20 -11.10
CA GLU A 171 0.98 -12.36 -10.22
C GLU A 171 1.68 -11.98 -8.91
N LEU A 172 2.75 -11.19 -8.99
CA LEU A 172 3.49 -10.70 -7.82
C LEU A 172 2.66 -9.77 -6.92
N ASN A 173 1.62 -9.15 -7.46
CA ASN A 173 0.75 -8.19 -6.77
C ASN A 173 -0.70 -8.68 -6.65
N ALA A 174 -0.93 -10.00 -6.70
CA ALA A 174 -2.27 -10.58 -6.67
C ALA A 174 -3.12 -10.14 -5.45
N LEU A 175 -2.51 -10.01 -4.26
CA LEU A 175 -3.22 -9.53 -3.07
C LEU A 175 -3.55 -8.04 -3.16
N ASP A 176 -2.64 -7.24 -3.71
CA ASP A 176 -2.88 -5.83 -3.94
C ASP A 176 -3.99 -5.61 -4.97
N ILE A 177 -4.12 -6.47 -5.99
CA ILE A 177 -5.23 -6.45 -6.95
C ILE A 177 -6.55 -6.71 -6.25
N GLU A 178 -6.65 -7.79 -5.47
CA GLU A 178 -7.88 -8.10 -4.75
C GLU A 178 -8.22 -7.04 -3.69
N LEU A 179 -7.21 -6.46 -3.03
CA LEU A 179 -7.39 -5.35 -2.09
C LEU A 179 -7.88 -4.08 -2.79
N TYR A 180 -7.30 -3.75 -3.96
CA TYR A 180 -7.64 -2.56 -4.72
C TYR A 180 -9.07 -2.64 -5.28
N ASP A 181 -9.48 -3.80 -5.80
CA ASP A 181 -10.86 -4.02 -6.26
C ASP A 181 -11.87 -3.83 -5.13
N TYR A 182 -11.58 -4.42 -3.96
CA TYR A 182 -12.36 -4.19 -2.74
C TYR A 182 -12.40 -2.71 -2.34
N ALA A 183 -11.24 -2.04 -2.34
CA ALA A 183 -11.13 -0.64 -1.98
C ALA A 183 -11.92 0.26 -2.93
N LYS A 184 -11.89 -0.03 -4.23
CA LYS A 184 -12.62 0.68 -5.28
C LYS A 184 -14.12 0.57 -5.11
N ASP A 185 -14.64 -0.63 -4.88
CA ASP A 185 -16.06 -0.85 -4.60
C ASP A 185 -16.49 -0.08 -3.33
N LEU A 186 -15.76 -0.26 -2.22
CA LEU A 186 -16.04 0.42 -0.96
C LEU A 186 -15.98 1.95 -1.10
N PHE A 187 -15.01 2.48 -1.86
CA PHE A 187 -14.86 3.90 -2.12
C PHE A 187 -16.06 4.47 -2.88
N LEU A 188 -16.50 3.80 -3.95
CA LEU A 188 -17.65 4.24 -4.74
C LEU A 188 -18.95 4.19 -3.93
N GLN A 189 -19.15 3.17 -3.09
CA GLN A 189 -20.29 3.10 -2.17
C GLN A 189 -20.27 4.24 -1.14
N ARG A 190 -19.11 4.55 -0.55
CA ARG A 190 -18.95 5.68 0.39
C ARG A 190 -19.25 7.01 -0.27
N LEU A 191 -18.73 7.20 -1.49
CA LEU A 191 -18.97 8.41 -2.27
C LEU A 191 -20.46 8.61 -2.53
N GLU A 192 -21.18 7.56 -2.89
CA GLU A 192 -22.61 7.64 -3.19
C GLU A 192 -23.43 7.98 -1.94
N ARG A 193 -23.11 7.37 -0.80
CA ARG A 193 -23.75 7.72 0.49
C ARG A 193 -23.55 9.17 0.92
N LEU A 194 -22.45 9.80 0.52
CA LEU A 194 -22.18 11.21 0.86
C LEU A 194 -22.90 12.21 -0.05
N LYS A 195 -23.42 11.76 -1.18
CA LYS A 195 -24.22 12.59 -2.10
C LYS A 195 -25.71 12.60 -1.75
N GLN A 196 -26.18 11.59 -1.02
CA GLN A 196 -27.53 11.50 -0.45
C GLN A 196 -27.67 12.47 0.72
#